data_AF-A0A5B1QD49-F1
#
_entry.id   AF-A0A5B1QD49-F1
#
_cell.length_a   1.000
_cell.length_b   1.000
_cell.length_c   1.000
_cell.angle_alpha   90.00
_cell.angle_beta   90.00
_cell.angle_gamma   90.00
#
_symmetry.space_group_name_H-M   'P 1'
#
loop_
_entity.id
_entity.type
_entity.pdbx_description
1 polymer ?
#
loop_
_entity_poly.entity_id
_entity_poly.type
_entity_poly.pdbx_seq_one_letter_code
_entity_poly.pdbx_strand_id
1 'polypeptide(L)'
;MGFRKISRDVKLAAIRIWQRNLLTLDQILDCLDFSERTWYRVLKLWRETGDVIRPSLSLRGRLHVLDHDDVHYILELVRDNPDYFLDELLYLLDTNRFISVHFITIHRELERAGVSRKKLKRIALERNE
;
A
#
# COMPACT_ATOMS: atom_id res chain seq x y z
N MET A 1 27.37 -7.25 -8.27
CA MET A 1 27.21 -6.06 -7.41
C MET A 1 25.95 -6.22 -6.58
N GLY A 2 26.09 -6.33 -5.26
CA GLY A 2 24.97 -6.45 -4.33
C GLY A 2 24.12 -5.17 -4.27
N PHE A 3 22.93 -5.27 -3.70
CA PHE A 3 22.05 -4.11 -3.53
C PHE A 3 22.68 -3.10 -2.56
N ARG A 4 23.21 -1.99 -3.09
CA ARG A 4 23.72 -0.86 -2.30
C ARG A 4 22.68 0.27 -2.27
N LYS A 5 22.28 0.70 -1.09
CA LYS A 5 21.40 1.86 -0.92
C LYS A 5 22.21 3.13 -1.16
N ILE A 6 21.96 3.79 -2.28
CA ILE A 6 22.58 5.07 -2.62
C ILE A 6 21.75 6.20 -2.00
N SER A 7 22.39 7.08 -1.24
CA SER A 7 21.75 8.24 -0.60
C SER A 7 21.15 9.19 -1.63
N ARG A 8 20.11 9.93 -1.23
CA ARG A 8 19.47 10.97 -2.05
C ARG A 8 20.48 12.03 -2.48
N ASP A 9 21.31 12.48 -1.55
CA ASP A 9 22.21 13.61 -1.76
C ASP A 9 23.27 13.29 -2.80
N VAL A 10 23.73 12.04 -2.83
CA VAL A 10 24.68 11.54 -3.85
C VAL A 10 24.05 11.58 -5.23
N LYS A 11 22.78 11.18 -5.37
CA LYS A 11 22.05 11.26 -6.65
C LYS A 11 21.82 12.71 -7.08
N LEU A 12 21.47 13.60 -6.15
CA LEU A 12 21.32 15.03 -6.43
C LEU A 12 22.64 15.67 -6.86
N ALA A 13 23.74 15.32 -6.20
CA ALA A 13 25.08 15.78 -6.57
C ALA A 13 25.43 15.32 -7.99
N ALA A 14 25.19 14.05 -8.33
CA ALA A 14 25.42 13.51 -9.67
C ALA A 14 24.66 14.32 -10.75
N ILE A 15 23.37 14.60 -10.51
CA ILE A 15 22.55 15.40 -11.43
C ILE A 15 23.06 16.84 -11.56
N ARG A 16 23.45 17.48 -10.44
CA ARG A 16 23.98 18.85 -10.46
C ARG A 16 25.30 18.95 -11.21
N ILE A 17 26.19 18.00 -11.02
CA ILE A 17 27.48 17.92 -11.73
C ILE A 17 27.24 17.78 -13.23
N TRP A 18 26.33 16.89 -13.61
CA TRP A 18 25.94 16.68 -15.01
C TRP A 18 25.29 17.92 -15.64
N GLN A 19 24.32 18.55 -14.95
CA GLN A 19 23.64 19.75 -15.47
C GLN A 19 24.57 20.94 -15.65
N ARG A 20 25.63 21.03 -14.83
CA ARG A 20 26.64 22.10 -14.91
C ARG A 20 27.81 21.75 -15.85
N ASN A 21 27.75 20.59 -16.53
CA ASN A 21 28.82 20.07 -17.40
C ASN A 21 30.21 20.08 -16.72
N LEU A 22 30.27 19.82 -15.42
CA LEU A 22 31.52 19.90 -14.65
C LEU A 22 32.42 18.68 -14.86
N LEU A 23 31.83 17.52 -15.13
CA LEU A 23 32.52 16.26 -15.35
C LEU A 23 31.86 15.49 -16.50
N THR A 24 32.64 14.64 -17.16
CA THR A 24 32.12 13.67 -18.13
C THR A 24 31.34 12.56 -17.44
N LEU A 25 30.52 11.82 -18.19
CA LEU A 25 29.71 10.75 -17.62
C LEU A 25 30.59 9.69 -16.93
N ASP A 26 31.66 9.24 -17.57
CA ASP A 26 32.55 8.20 -17.03
C ASP A 26 33.17 8.64 -15.70
N GLN A 27 33.62 9.90 -15.61
CA GLN A 27 34.14 10.48 -14.38
C GLN A 27 33.08 10.54 -13.27
N ILE A 28 31.83 10.84 -13.60
CA ILE A 28 30.72 10.86 -12.63
C ILE A 28 30.45 9.45 -12.10
N LEU A 29 30.45 8.46 -12.99
CA LEU A 29 30.21 7.06 -12.63
C LEU A 29 31.32 6.53 -11.71
N ASP A 30 32.58 6.82 -12.05
CA ASP A 30 33.74 6.39 -11.27
C ASP A 30 33.82 7.11 -9.91
N CYS A 31 33.62 8.44 -9.87
CA CYS A 31 33.72 9.21 -8.63
C CYS A 31 32.61 8.88 -7.62
N LEU A 32 31.40 8.54 -8.09
CA LEU A 32 30.23 8.29 -7.24
C LEU A 32 29.90 6.81 -7.06
N ASP A 33 30.72 5.91 -7.63
CA ASP A 33 30.50 4.46 -7.68
C ASP A 33 29.09 4.12 -8.20
N PHE A 34 28.69 4.77 -9.29
CA PHE A 34 27.41 4.54 -9.96
C PHE A 34 27.58 3.56 -11.09
N SER A 35 26.71 2.55 -11.15
CA SER A 35 26.53 1.83 -12.40
C SER A 35 25.82 2.72 -13.42
N GLU A 36 26.18 2.58 -14.68
CA GLU A 36 25.54 3.25 -15.81
C GLU A 36 24.00 3.04 -15.82
N ARG A 37 23.54 1.83 -15.47
CA ARG A 37 22.11 1.52 -15.32
C ARG A 37 21.43 2.36 -14.24
N THR A 38 22.11 2.57 -13.11
CA THR A 38 21.60 3.41 -12.02
C THR A 38 21.52 4.86 -12.45
N TRP A 39 22.54 5.35 -13.14
CA TRP A 39 22.58 6.68 -13.69
C TRP A 39 21.38 6.96 -14.59
N TYR A 40 21.13 6.14 -15.61
CA TYR A 40 20.01 6.34 -16.52
C TYR A 40 18.64 6.26 -15.82
N ARG A 41 18.50 5.41 -14.80
CA ARG A 41 17.27 5.37 -13.98
C ARG A 41 17.05 6.66 -13.19
N VAL A 42 18.10 7.23 -12.61
CA VAL A 42 18.06 8.49 -11.87
C VAL A 42 17.80 9.66 -12.83
N LEU A 43 18.47 9.69 -13.98
CA LEU A 43 18.29 10.71 -15.00
C LEU A 43 16.87 10.70 -15.58
N LYS A 44 16.32 9.51 -15.86
CA LYS A 44 14.93 9.35 -16.31
C LYS A 44 13.96 9.90 -15.27
N LEU A 45 14.11 9.51 -14.01
CA LEU A 45 13.25 9.97 -12.92
C LEU A 45 13.33 11.49 -12.73
N TRP A 46 14.53 12.06 -12.79
CA TRP A 46 14.73 13.51 -12.71
C TRP A 46 14.01 14.25 -13.85
N ARG A 47 14.07 13.73 -15.08
CA ARG A 47 13.35 14.32 -16.22
C ARG A 47 11.83 14.20 -16.10
N GLU A 48 11.33 13.12 -15.49
CA GLU A 48 9.90 12.86 -15.35
C GLU A 48 9.26 13.59 -14.17
N THR A 49 9.96 13.70 -13.04
CA THR A 49 9.37 14.19 -11.78
C THR A 49 10.11 15.36 -11.13
N GLY A 50 11.31 15.73 -11.63
CA GLY A 50 12.14 16.75 -11.00
C GLY A 50 12.77 16.34 -9.65
N ASP A 51 12.72 15.06 -9.29
CA ASP A 51 13.36 14.52 -8.08
C ASP A 51 14.12 13.22 -8.44
N VAL A 52 15.05 12.83 -7.57
CA VAL A 52 15.87 11.62 -7.68
C VAL A 52 15.31 10.45 -6.85
N ILE A 53 14.25 10.71 -6.09
CA ILE A 53 13.48 9.70 -5.34
C ILE A 53 12.11 9.56 -5.98
N ARG A 54 11.67 8.31 -6.18
CA ARG A 54 10.31 8.07 -6.65
C ARG A 54 9.34 8.53 -5.57
N PRO A 55 8.37 9.39 -5.88
CA PRO A 55 7.33 9.72 -4.93
C PRO A 55 6.72 8.41 -4.44
N SER A 56 6.58 8.28 -3.12
CA SER A 56 5.87 7.15 -2.54
C SER A 56 4.41 7.29 -2.96
N LEU A 57 4.00 6.55 -4.00
CA LEU A 57 2.58 6.31 -4.24
C LEU A 57 2.09 5.57 -2.99
N SER A 58 1.35 6.28 -2.15
CA SER A 58 0.77 5.78 -0.89
C SER A 58 -0.13 4.57 -1.13
N LEU A 59 -0.63 4.41 -2.35
CA LEU A 59 -1.45 3.29 -2.79
C LEU A 59 -0.56 2.22 -3.44
N ARG A 60 0.05 1.38 -2.62
CA ARG A 60 0.72 0.16 -3.08
C ARG A 60 -0.23 -1.03 -2.89
N GLY A 61 -0.83 -1.52 -3.98
CA GLY A 61 -1.67 -2.71 -3.94
C GLY A 61 -2.85 -2.68 -4.91
N ARG A 62 -3.60 -3.78 -4.97
CA ARG A 62 -4.90 -3.84 -5.65
C ARG A 62 -5.91 -3.02 -4.85
N LEU A 63 -6.68 -2.18 -5.52
CA LEU A 63 -7.81 -1.48 -4.89
C LEU A 63 -8.73 -2.52 -4.23
N HIS A 64 -8.98 -2.34 -2.94
CA HIS A 64 -9.90 -3.18 -2.19
C HIS A 64 -11.34 -2.86 -2.62
N VAL A 65 -12.20 -3.88 -2.60
CA VAL A 65 -13.63 -3.69 -2.91
C VAL A 65 -14.35 -2.93 -1.79
N LEU A 66 -13.85 -3.08 -0.56
CA LEU A 66 -14.27 -2.29 0.60
C LEU A 66 -13.20 -1.21 0.83
N ASP A 67 -13.63 0.05 0.88
CA ASP A 67 -12.74 1.14 1.24
C ASP A 67 -12.51 1.13 2.77
N HIS A 68 -11.54 1.93 3.22
CA HIS A 68 -11.23 2.05 4.64
C HIS A 68 -12.45 2.45 5.48
N ASP A 69 -13.29 3.35 4.96
CA ASP A 69 -14.51 3.81 5.63
C ASP A 69 -15.56 2.70 5.77
N ASP A 70 -15.65 1.81 4.78
CA ASP A 70 -16.58 0.67 4.83
C ASP A 70 -16.10 -0.38 5.84
N VAL A 71 -14.80 -0.62 5.88
CA VAL A 71 -14.20 -1.49 6.90
C VAL A 71 -14.40 -0.89 8.29
N HIS A 72 -14.21 0.42 8.46
CA HIS A 72 -14.46 1.09 9.73
C HIS A 72 -15.91 0.94 10.18
N TYR A 73 -16.86 1.14 9.26
CA TYR A 73 -18.28 0.97 9.52
C TYR A 73 -18.63 -0.44 10.04
N ILE A 74 -18.12 -1.48 9.38
CA ILE A 74 -18.34 -2.88 9.84
C ILE A 74 -17.74 -3.08 11.24
N LEU A 75 -16.56 -2.51 11.49
CA LEU A 75 -15.89 -2.65 12.79
C LEU A 75 -16.64 -1.94 13.91
N GLU A 76 -17.24 -0.78 13.64
CA GLU A 76 -18.12 -0.09 14.58
C GLU A 76 -19.34 -0.96 14.91
N LEU A 77 -20.02 -1.52 13.91
CA LEU A 77 -21.15 -2.42 14.12
C LEU A 77 -20.77 -3.62 15.02
N VAL A 78 -19.64 -4.28 14.75
CA VAL A 78 -19.17 -5.45 15.52
C VAL A 78 -18.63 -5.07 16.92
N ARG A 79 -18.26 -3.80 17.13
CA ARG A 79 -17.90 -3.26 18.45
C ARG A 79 -19.14 -2.96 19.27
N ASP A 80 -20.13 -2.31 18.66
CA ASP A 80 -21.38 -1.91 19.31
C ASP A 80 -22.22 -3.14 19.67
N ASN A 81 -22.36 -4.09 18.74
CA ASN A 81 -23.02 -5.37 19.00
C ASN A 81 -22.17 -6.52 18.44
N PRO A 82 -21.50 -7.30 19.30
CA PRO A 82 -20.62 -8.39 18.89
C PRO A 82 -21.36 -9.59 18.28
N ASP A 83 -22.69 -9.63 18.40
CA ASP A 83 -23.53 -10.76 18.04
C ASP A 83 -24.11 -10.63 16.61
N TYR A 84 -23.73 -9.56 15.87
CA TYR A 84 -24.08 -9.45 14.46
C TYR A 84 -23.54 -10.63 13.64
N PHE A 85 -24.42 -11.24 12.87
CA PHE A 85 -24.10 -12.33 11.97
C PHE A 85 -23.52 -11.82 10.65
N LEU A 86 -22.78 -12.67 9.94
CA LEU A 86 -22.14 -12.29 8.67
C LEU A 86 -23.17 -11.90 7.59
N ASP A 87 -24.33 -12.55 7.55
CA ASP A 87 -25.45 -12.22 6.66
C ASP A 87 -26.13 -10.91 7.03
N GLU A 88 -26.21 -10.56 8.31
CA GLU A 88 -26.70 -9.26 8.76
C GLU A 88 -25.71 -8.15 8.38
N LEU A 89 -24.41 -8.37 8.57
CA LEU A 89 -23.38 -7.42 8.13
C LEU A 89 -23.38 -7.23 6.61
N LEU A 90 -23.65 -8.31 5.84
CA LEU A 90 -23.84 -8.22 4.40
C LEU A 90 -25.05 -7.34 4.05
N TYR A 91 -26.18 -7.58 4.71
CA TYR A 91 -27.39 -6.79 4.50
C TYR A 91 -27.18 -5.31 4.86
N LEU A 92 -26.46 -5.01 5.94
CA LEU A 92 -26.15 -3.65 6.36
C LEU A 92 -25.18 -2.95 5.39
N LEU A 93 -24.21 -3.66 4.82
CA LEU A 93 -23.35 -3.10 3.78
C LEU A 93 -24.11 -2.82 2.48
N ASP A 94 -25.00 -3.73 2.08
CA ASP A 94 -25.81 -3.55 0.88
C ASP A 94 -26.79 -2.38 1.05
N THR A 95 -27.43 -2.27 2.23
CA THR A 95 -28.45 -1.26 2.51
C THR A 95 -27.87 0.12 2.83
N ASN A 96 -26.82 0.18 3.65
CA ASN A 96 -26.31 1.46 4.18
C ASN A 96 -25.10 1.99 3.40
N ARG A 97 -24.36 1.13 2.70
CA ARG A 97 -23.18 1.49 1.91
C ARG A 97 -23.35 1.21 0.41
N PHE A 98 -24.43 0.57 -0.02
CA PHE A 98 -24.67 0.17 -1.41
C PHE A 98 -23.56 -0.72 -1.98
N ILE A 99 -22.93 -1.54 -1.11
CA ILE A 99 -21.83 -2.42 -1.47
C ILE A 99 -22.26 -3.88 -1.31
N SER A 100 -22.45 -4.55 -2.45
CA SER A 100 -22.68 -5.98 -2.50
C SER A 100 -21.33 -6.72 -2.56
N VAL A 101 -20.97 -7.39 -1.47
CA VAL A 101 -19.75 -8.20 -1.37
C VAL A 101 -20.08 -9.64 -1.00
N HIS A 102 -19.19 -10.56 -1.34
CA HIS A 102 -19.32 -11.94 -0.88
C HIS A 102 -18.93 -12.06 0.61
N PHE A 103 -19.55 -12.98 1.36
CA PHE A 103 -19.28 -13.16 2.80
C PHE A 103 -17.78 -13.37 3.12
N ILE A 104 -17.05 -14.02 2.21
CA ILE A 104 -15.60 -14.25 2.32
C ILE A 104 -14.83 -12.92 2.37
N THR A 105 -15.30 -11.88 1.67
CA THR A 105 -14.67 -10.55 1.67
C THR A 105 -14.76 -9.93 3.06
N ILE A 106 -15.95 -9.90 3.65
CA ILE A 106 -16.16 -9.40 5.02
C ILE A 106 -15.34 -10.21 6.02
N HIS A 107 -15.38 -11.55 5.93
CA HIS A 107 -14.62 -12.41 6.83
C HIS A 107 -13.12 -12.11 6.80
N ARG A 108 -12.54 -11.92 5.61
CA ARG A 108 -11.12 -11.58 5.46
C ARG A 108 -10.78 -10.21 6.03
N GLU A 109 -11.63 -9.20 5.81
CA GLU A 109 -11.39 -7.87 6.37
C GLU A 109 -11.55 -7.86 7.89
N LEU A 110 -12.50 -8.61 8.45
CA LEU A 110 -12.65 -8.81 9.90
C LEU A 110 -11.43 -9.53 10.52
N GLU A 111 -10.94 -10.61 9.90
CA GLU A 111 -9.72 -11.29 10.35
C GLU A 111 -8.49 -10.35 10.32
N ARG A 112 -8.35 -9.54 9.27
CA ARG A 112 -7.26 -8.54 9.16
C ARG A 112 -7.36 -7.46 10.22
N ALA A 113 -8.57 -7.03 10.56
CA ALA A 113 -8.83 -6.05 11.61
C ALA A 113 -8.69 -6.64 13.03
N GLY A 114 -8.34 -7.92 13.16
CA GLY A 114 -8.08 -8.57 14.45
C GLY A 114 -9.32 -9.16 15.13
N VAL A 115 -10.44 -9.30 14.42
CA VAL A 115 -11.62 -10.00 14.95
C VAL A 115 -11.36 -11.51 14.96
N SER A 116 -11.25 -12.09 16.16
CA SER A 116 -10.87 -13.49 16.35
C SER A 116 -11.94 -14.49 15.88
N ARG A 117 -11.48 -15.61 15.31
CA ARG A 117 -12.30 -16.76 14.90
C ARG A 117 -13.23 -17.30 15.99
N LYS A 118 -12.88 -17.17 17.28
CA LYS A 118 -13.76 -17.61 18.38
C LYS A 118 -15.05 -16.79 18.45
N LYS A 119 -14.95 -15.48 18.20
CA LYS A 119 -16.10 -14.56 18.19
C LYS A 119 -17.02 -14.88 17.02
N LEU A 120 -16.46 -15.11 15.84
CA LEU A 120 -17.20 -15.49 14.62
C LEU A 120 -17.83 -16.89 14.69
N LYS A 121 -17.13 -17.88 15.29
CA LYS A 121 -17.66 -19.25 15.43
C LYS A 121 -18.80 -19.37 16.44
N ARG A 122 -18.76 -18.60 17.54
CA ARG A 122 -19.83 -18.59 18.54
C ARG A 122 -21.17 -18.20 17.90
N ILE A 123 -21.13 -17.13 17.11
CA ILE A 123 -22.27 -16.61 16.34
C ILE A 123 -22.81 -17.70 15.39
N ALA A 124 -21.95 -18.37 14.61
CA ALA A 124 -22.40 -19.42 13.70
C ALA A 124 -22.99 -20.68 14.39
N LEU A 125 -22.65 -20.95 15.64
CA LEU A 125 -23.14 -22.11 16.42
C LEU A 125 -24.56 -21.90 16.95
N GLU A 126 -24.94 -20.68 17.31
CA GLU A 126 -26.28 -20.33 17.86
C GLU A 126 -27.44 -20.50 16.85
N ARG A 127 -27.16 -20.83 15.59
CA ARG A 127 -28.15 -21.07 14.52
C ARG A 127 -28.30 -22.54 14.12
N ASN A 128 -27.46 -23.44 14.66
CA ASN A 128 -27.57 -24.89 14.42
C ASN A 128 -28.37 -25.63 15.51
N GLU A 129 -29.07 -24.88 16.37
CA GLU A 129 -30.11 -25.36 17.29
C GLU A 129 -31.45 -24.71 16.91
#